data_AF-R7TRL9-F1
#
_entry.id   AF-R7TRL9-F1
#
_cell.length_a   1.000
_cell.length_b   1.000
_cell.length_c   1.000
_cell.angle_alpha   90.00
_cell.angle_beta   90.00
_cell.angle_gamma   90.00
#
_symmetry.space_group_name_H-M   'P 1'
#
loop_
_entity.id
_entity.type
_entity.pdbx_description
1 polymer ?
#
loop_
_entity_poly.entity_id
_entity_poly.type
_entity_poly.pdbx_seq_one_letter_code
_entity_poly.pdbx_strand_id
1 'polypeptide(L)'
;MEETLVCSLKKCIQEKFTKRMPRVEVKSVDLPLDDRSHMMVNWAEDGQATFHDICWKALINSFKMDNPFTLCSREKELVQEARKSSEYFDSWEKVKFEADRVTRMMKDSQYAIAFTGAGISTAAGIYDFRGKNGKWTERDREKYFGPSQYRRHRDFCYEELRPTYTHEAILKLLQLGYIKHVISQNTDGLHRLSGIPRDKLSELHGNSFHEKCEKCQTRYERPFAVKKVGDSPPRICVHCHFDHRTGRNCERKGCDGPLMNTIINFGDSLEKRVLSIADEHAKRNDLVLCLGTTLRVTPACDLVEAGVRPLRLVICNRQPTSFDRMCYEVAEGASIHSGARVYGDCDHFMREIMTSLLSAEDLEEWEDEVEGKEYSRQRERPPE
;
A
#
# COMPACT_ATOMS: atom_id res chain seq x y z
N MET A 1 21.88 -5.18 18.44
CA MET A 1 22.83 -4.51 17.51
C MET A 1 22.03 -4.12 16.28
N GLU A 2 22.12 -2.86 15.87
CA GLU A 2 21.41 -2.38 14.68
C GLU A 2 22.04 -2.97 13.41
N GLU A 3 21.22 -3.37 12.44
CA GLU A 3 21.70 -3.98 11.20
C GLU A 3 22.40 -2.92 10.34
N THR A 4 23.71 -3.09 10.19
CA THR A 4 24.54 -2.22 9.36
C THR A 4 24.41 -2.60 7.89
N LEU A 5 23.96 -1.66 7.07
CA LEU A 5 23.82 -1.77 5.62
C LEU A 5 25.05 -1.18 4.91
N VAL A 6 25.34 -1.70 3.73
CA VAL A 6 26.45 -1.26 2.87
C VAL A 6 25.89 -0.86 1.52
N CYS A 7 26.39 0.25 0.97
CA CYS A 7 25.98 0.71 -0.36
C CYS A 7 26.48 -0.28 -1.41
N SER A 8 25.58 -0.72 -2.29
CA SER A 8 25.88 -1.65 -3.39
C SER A 8 26.73 -0.99 -4.48
N LEU A 9 26.91 0.33 -4.50
CA LEU A 9 27.82 0.98 -5.45
C LEU A 9 29.28 0.79 -5.02
N LYS A 10 30.10 0.06 -5.80
CA LYS A 10 31.50 -0.26 -5.47
C LYS A 10 32.39 0.98 -5.25
N LYS A 11 32.10 2.09 -5.94
CA LYS A 11 32.83 3.36 -5.80
C LYS A 11 32.28 4.28 -4.71
N CYS A 12 31.33 3.82 -3.91
CA CYS A 12 30.81 4.59 -2.79
C CYS A 12 31.91 4.80 -1.72
N ILE A 13 32.20 6.06 -1.40
CA ILE A 13 33.15 6.43 -0.35
C ILE A 13 32.47 6.82 0.97
N GLN A 14 31.13 6.83 0.99
CA GLN A 14 30.37 7.13 2.19
C GLN A 14 30.41 5.96 3.18
N GLU A 15 30.25 6.29 4.46
CA GLU A 15 30.23 5.33 5.56
C GLU A 15 29.06 4.34 5.41
N LYS A 16 29.11 3.26 6.19
CA LYS A 16 28.00 2.33 6.30
C LYS A 16 26.80 3.04 6.93
N PHE A 17 25.59 2.62 6.56
CA PHE A 17 24.36 3.25 7.03
C PHE A 17 23.47 2.22 7.74
N THR A 18 22.54 2.69 8.55
CA THR A 18 21.56 1.83 9.23
C THR A 18 20.18 2.00 8.60
N LYS A 19 19.20 1.21 9.06
CA LYS A 19 17.80 1.37 8.65
C LYS A 19 17.20 2.73 9.02
N ARG A 20 17.84 3.49 9.92
CA ARG A 20 17.41 4.84 10.32
C ARG A 20 17.80 5.94 9.35
N MET A 21 18.79 5.66 8.49
CA MET A 21 19.34 6.64 7.56
C MET A 21 18.64 6.58 6.19
N PRO A 22 18.69 7.67 5.40
CA PRO A 22 18.10 7.69 4.07
C PRO A 22 18.74 6.67 3.15
N ARG A 23 17.91 5.90 2.45
CA ARG A 23 18.40 4.86 1.52
C ARG A 23 17.41 4.59 0.40
N VAL A 24 17.91 3.90 -0.61
CA VAL A 24 17.11 3.36 -1.70
C VAL A 24 17.36 1.86 -1.80
N GLU A 25 16.29 1.08 -1.78
CA GLU A 25 16.31 -0.35 -2.04
C GLU A 25 15.72 -0.61 -3.42
N VAL A 26 16.37 -1.46 -4.20
CA VAL A 26 15.91 -1.81 -5.55
C VAL A 26 16.04 -3.30 -5.75
N LYS A 27 15.29 -3.82 -6.72
CA LYS A 27 15.41 -5.22 -7.16
C LYS A 27 15.37 -5.27 -8.68
N SER A 28 16.38 -5.87 -9.28
CA SER A 28 16.36 -6.22 -10.68
C SER A 28 15.92 -7.68 -10.85
N VAL A 29 14.95 -7.95 -11.72
CA VAL A 29 14.38 -9.29 -11.93
C VAL A 29 15.18 -10.16 -12.90
N ASP A 30 16.43 -9.79 -13.17
CA ASP A 30 17.19 -10.24 -14.32
C ASP A 30 18.62 -10.73 -13.95
N LEU A 31 18.73 -11.93 -13.35
CA LEU A 31 20.04 -12.58 -13.11
C LEU A 31 19.96 -14.08 -13.43
N PRO A 32 20.90 -14.58 -14.25
CA PRO A 32 22.24 -14.87 -13.73
C PRO A 32 23.37 -14.23 -14.57
N LEU A 33 24.34 -13.62 -13.89
CA LEU A 33 25.59 -13.17 -14.48
C LEU A 33 26.70 -14.08 -13.93
N ASP A 34 27.29 -14.90 -14.79
CA ASP A 34 28.42 -15.76 -14.41
C ASP A 34 29.67 -14.94 -14.04
N ASP A 35 29.75 -13.67 -14.47
CA ASP A 35 30.77 -12.73 -14.01
C ASP A 35 30.20 -11.33 -13.68
N ARG A 36 30.34 -10.92 -12.41
CA ARG A 36 29.92 -9.60 -11.87
C ARG A 36 31.12 -8.73 -11.47
N SER A 37 32.34 -9.20 -11.69
CA SER A 37 33.57 -8.53 -11.24
C SER A 37 33.71 -7.14 -11.86
N HIS A 38 33.31 -6.98 -13.11
CA HIS A 38 33.40 -5.75 -13.90
C HIS A 38 32.24 -4.75 -13.67
N MET A 39 31.17 -5.14 -12.97
CA MET A 39 30.03 -4.24 -12.70
C MET A 39 30.35 -3.23 -11.61
N MET A 40 29.77 -2.04 -11.69
CA MET A 40 29.87 -1.01 -10.64
C MET A 40 28.94 -1.28 -9.45
N VAL A 41 27.88 -2.07 -9.65
CA VAL A 41 26.91 -2.45 -8.63
C VAL A 41 27.15 -3.88 -8.14
N ASN A 42 27.23 -4.03 -6.82
CA ASN A 42 27.22 -5.29 -6.09
C ASN A 42 25.77 -5.78 -5.94
N TRP A 43 25.26 -6.48 -6.96
CA TRP A 43 23.96 -7.13 -6.95
C TRP A 43 23.98 -8.42 -6.12
N ALA A 44 23.01 -8.57 -5.21
CA ALA A 44 22.74 -9.84 -4.56
C ALA A 44 22.28 -10.91 -5.57
N GLU A 45 22.34 -12.19 -5.18
CA GLU A 45 21.93 -13.31 -6.06
C GLU A 45 20.48 -13.22 -6.53
N ASP A 46 19.60 -12.68 -5.69
CA ASP A 46 18.19 -12.47 -5.99
C ASP A 46 17.90 -11.12 -6.67
N GLY A 47 18.94 -10.39 -7.07
CA GLY A 47 18.85 -9.13 -7.79
C GLY A 47 18.61 -7.91 -6.90
N GLN A 48 18.63 -8.05 -5.57
CA GLN A 48 18.51 -6.91 -4.67
C GLN A 48 19.80 -6.09 -4.60
N ALA A 49 19.64 -4.78 -4.42
CA ALA A 49 20.72 -3.85 -4.13
C ALA A 49 20.21 -2.70 -3.25
N THR A 50 21.08 -2.16 -2.38
CA THR A 50 20.76 -1.05 -1.47
C THR A 50 21.76 0.07 -1.69
N PHE A 51 21.30 1.32 -1.72
CA PHE A 51 22.15 2.48 -2.00
C PHE A 51 21.89 3.61 -1.02
N HIS A 52 22.90 4.43 -0.78
CA HIS A 52 22.64 5.82 -0.39
C HIS A 52 21.80 6.51 -1.47
N ASP A 53 20.88 7.39 -1.07
CA ASP A 53 20.03 8.14 -2.00
C ASP A 53 20.85 8.90 -3.06
N ILE A 54 21.95 9.54 -2.63
CA ILE A 54 22.84 10.25 -3.56
C ILE A 54 23.55 9.31 -4.55
N CYS A 55 23.90 8.10 -4.13
CA CYS A 55 24.59 7.12 -4.97
C CYS A 55 23.63 6.58 -6.02
N TRP A 56 22.39 6.28 -5.62
CA TRP A 56 21.34 5.87 -6.57
C TRP A 56 21.04 6.97 -7.57
N LYS A 57 20.89 8.22 -7.12
CA LYS A 57 20.68 9.40 -8.00
C LYS A 57 21.82 9.59 -9.00
N ALA A 58 23.07 9.46 -8.55
CA ALA A 58 24.23 9.53 -9.43
C ALA A 58 24.21 8.39 -10.47
N LEU A 59 23.87 7.17 -10.05
CA LEU A 59 23.78 6.01 -10.93
C LEU A 59 22.65 6.13 -11.97
N ILE A 60 21.48 6.69 -11.63
CA ILE A 60 20.40 6.89 -12.62
C ILE A 60 20.64 8.10 -13.53
N ASN A 61 21.46 9.06 -13.12
CA ASN A 61 21.80 10.22 -13.93
C ASN A 61 22.95 9.92 -14.92
N SER A 62 23.75 8.87 -14.67
CA SER A 62 24.82 8.44 -15.58
C SER A 62 24.35 8.03 -16.97
N PHE A 63 23.05 7.87 -17.17
CA PHE A 63 22.44 7.56 -18.45
C PHE A 63 22.26 8.79 -19.35
N LYS A 64 22.39 10.02 -18.82
CA LYS A 64 21.97 11.25 -19.50
C LYS A 64 23.11 12.17 -19.97
N MET A 65 24.33 12.03 -19.46
CA MET A 65 25.47 12.92 -19.78
C MET A 65 26.81 12.16 -19.72
N ASP A 66 27.90 12.75 -20.25
CA ASP A 66 29.29 12.31 -20.05
C ASP A 66 29.57 12.18 -18.54
N ASN A 67 29.89 10.96 -18.10
CA ASN A 67 29.72 10.58 -16.69
C ASN A 67 30.94 9.82 -16.11
N PRO A 68 31.25 9.94 -14.80
CA PRO A 68 32.39 9.28 -14.12
C PRO A 68 32.29 7.74 -13.95
N PHE A 69 31.18 7.13 -14.37
CA PHE A 69 30.97 5.67 -14.32
C PHE A 69 30.76 5.10 -15.72
N THR A 70 31.66 4.22 -16.16
CA THR A 70 31.50 3.45 -17.40
C THR A 70 30.71 2.17 -17.09
N LEU A 71 29.38 2.24 -17.17
CA LEU A 71 28.51 1.06 -17.04
C LEU A 71 28.51 0.26 -18.35
N CYS A 72 28.67 -1.07 -18.26
CA CYS A 72 28.49 -1.93 -19.44
C CYS A 72 27.01 -1.94 -19.89
N SER A 73 26.74 -2.31 -21.14
CA SER A 73 25.37 -2.35 -21.68
C SER A 73 24.43 -3.19 -20.82
N ARG A 74 24.94 -4.31 -20.28
CA ARG A 74 24.18 -5.18 -19.40
C ARG A 74 23.82 -4.52 -18.07
N GLU A 75 24.77 -3.87 -17.42
CA GLU A 75 24.53 -3.16 -16.16
C GLU A 75 23.54 -2.00 -16.34
N LYS A 76 23.56 -1.34 -17.51
CA LYS A 76 22.57 -0.33 -17.88
C LYS A 76 21.14 -0.89 -17.89
N GLU A 77 20.93 -2.07 -18.46
CA GLU A 77 19.62 -2.74 -18.47
C GLU A 77 19.13 -3.06 -17.05
N LEU A 78 20.01 -3.64 -16.22
CA LEU A 78 19.68 -4.00 -14.83
C LEU A 78 19.26 -2.78 -14.02
N VAL A 79 20.03 -1.69 -14.09
CA VAL A 79 19.71 -0.46 -13.36
C VAL A 79 18.41 0.18 -13.89
N GLN A 80 18.15 0.15 -15.19
CA GLN A 80 16.89 0.66 -15.76
C GLN A 80 15.68 -0.14 -15.32
N GLU A 81 15.81 -1.46 -15.21
CA GLU A 81 14.74 -2.33 -14.75
C GLU A 81 14.54 -2.20 -13.23
N ALA A 82 15.61 -2.20 -12.44
CA ALA A 82 15.59 -1.94 -11.01
C ALA A 82 14.99 -0.57 -10.63
N ARG A 83 15.04 0.41 -11.54
CA ARG A 83 14.37 1.71 -11.35
C ARG A 83 12.85 1.59 -11.21
N LYS A 84 12.24 0.56 -11.78
CA LYS A 84 10.79 0.34 -11.71
C LYS A 84 10.34 -0.14 -10.33
N SER A 85 11.24 -0.77 -9.58
CA SER A 85 11.00 -1.33 -8.24
C SER A 85 11.60 -0.49 -7.12
N SER A 86 12.18 0.68 -7.40
CA SER A 86 12.87 1.51 -6.41
C SER A 86 11.95 1.92 -5.25
N GLU A 87 12.34 1.51 -4.05
CA GLU A 87 11.75 1.88 -2.77
C GLU A 87 12.71 2.84 -2.06
N TYR A 88 12.22 4.01 -1.69
CA TYR A 88 12.96 5.05 -0.98
C TYR A 88 12.55 5.03 0.48
N PHE A 89 13.50 5.40 1.33
CA PHE A 89 13.34 5.54 2.77
C PHE A 89 13.97 6.85 3.20
N ASP A 90 13.17 7.72 3.81
CA ASP A 90 13.62 8.91 4.50
C ASP A 90 14.29 8.53 5.83
N SER A 91 15.10 9.45 6.39
CA SER A 91 15.64 9.22 7.73
C SER A 91 14.53 9.23 8.76
N TRP A 92 14.74 8.57 9.89
CA TRP A 92 13.76 8.57 10.98
C TRP A 92 13.49 9.98 11.52
N GLU A 93 14.50 10.85 11.58
CA GLU A 93 14.33 12.24 11.98
C GLU A 93 13.41 13.00 11.02
N LYS A 94 13.52 12.73 9.71
CA LYS A 94 12.63 13.32 8.71
C LYS A 94 11.22 12.74 8.82
N VAL A 95 11.08 11.43 9.03
CA VAL A 95 9.77 10.78 9.23
C VAL A 95 9.06 11.39 10.44
N LYS A 96 9.76 11.52 11.57
CA LYS A 96 9.24 12.16 12.79
C LYS A 96 8.86 13.61 12.56
N PHE A 97 9.73 14.40 11.93
CA PHE A 97 9.44 15.80 11.61
C PHE A 97 8.17 15.96 10.75
N GLU A 98 8.01 15.12 9.72
CA GLU A 98 6.82 15.14 8.87
C GLU A 98 5.58 14.64 9.63
N ALA A 99 5.71 13.66 10.52
CA ALA A 99 4.61 13.19 11.37
C ALA A 99 4.10 14.29 12.31
N ASP A 100 5.00 15.07 12.92
CA ASP A 100 4.63 16.24 13.74
C ASP A 100 3.93 17.34 12.93
N ARG A 101 4.33 17.52 11.66
CA ARG A 101 3.64 18.45 10.74
C ARG A 101 2.25 17.92 10.40
N VAL A 102 2.13 16.65 10.02
CA VAL A 102 0.86 16.03 9.62
C VAL A 102 -0.12 15.97 10.79
N THR A 103 0.35 15.70 12.00
CA THR A 103 -0.47 15.74 13.22
C THR A 103 -1.13 17.11 13.42
N ARG A 104 -0.39 18.20 13.20
CA ARG A 104 -0.97 19.56 13.23
C ARG A 104 -1.98 19.78 12.10
N MET A 105 -1.66 19.35 10.88
CA MET A 105 -2.60 19.44 9.75
C MET A 105 -3.90 18.69 10.02
N MET A 106 -3.85 17.53 10.67
CA MET A 106 -5.01 16.74 11.05
C MET A 106 -5.83 17.41 12.16
N LYS A 107 -5.18 18.05 13.14
CA LYS A 107 -5.87 18.86 14.17
C LYS A 107 -6.59 20.07 13.58
N ASP A 108 -6.01 20.69 12.56
CA ASP A 108 -6.59 21.87 11.88
C ASP A 108 -7.65 21.51 10.82
N SER A 109 -7.62 20.28 10.31
CA SER A 109 -8.52 19.79 9.26
C SER A 109 -9.95 19.67 9.78
N GLN A 110 -10.90 20.18 8.99
CA GLN A 110 -12.33 20.01 9.29
C GLN A 110 -12.84 18.65 8.83
N TYR A 111 -12.24 18.10 7.78
CA TYR A 111 -12.69 16.86 7.16
C TYR A 111 -11.52 16.10 6.54
N ALA A 112 -10.77 15.35 7.34
CA ALA A 112 -9.74 14.47 6.80
C ALA A 112 -10.31 13.11 6.38
N ILE A 113 -9.75 12.53 5.32
CA ILE A 113 -10.01 11.14 4.92
C ILE A 113 -8.70 10.36 4.81
N ALA A 114 -8.76 9.05 5.01
CA ALA A 114 -7.65 8.15 4.67
C ALA A 114 -7.90 7.48 3.32
N PHE A 115 -6.85 7.36 2.51
CA PHE A 115 -6.85 6.63 1.26
C PHE A 115 -5.76 5.54 1.29
N THR A 116 -6.14 4.26 1.28
CA THR A 116 -5.21 3.17 1.57
C THR A 116 -5.04 2.19 0.42
N GLY A 117 -3.82 1.73 0.20
CA GLY A 117 -3.49 0.64 -0.72
C GLY A 117 -2.70 -0.49 -0.07
N ALA A 118 -2.24 -1.44 -0.89
CA ALA A 118 -1.72 -2.72 -0.40
C ALA A 118 -0.48 -2.59 0.51
N GLY A 119 0.25 -1.48 0.42
CA GLY A 119 1.43 -1.21 1.23
C GLY A 119 1.16 -1.16 2.73
N ILE A 120 -0.07 -0.85 3.17
CA ILE A 120 -0.39 -0.88 4.61
C ILE A 120 -0.53 -2.30 5.16
N SER A 121 -0.70 -3.30 4.29
CA SER A 121 -0.90 -4.71 4.67
C SER A 121 0.38 -5.55 4.53
N THR A 122 1.50 -4.96 4.10
CA THR A 122 2.75 -5.71 3.90
C THR A 122 3.35 -6.25 5.19
N ALA A 123 3.19 -5.54 6.31
CA ALA A 123 3.65 -6.01 7.62
C ALA A 123 2.81 -7.19 8.15
N ALA A 124 1.58 -7.36 7.65
CA ALA A 124 0.74 -8.52 7.95
C ALA A 124 1.10 -9.76 7.10
N GLY A 125 2.12 -9.68 6.25
CA GLY A 125 2.56 -10.78 5.38
C GLY A 125 1.88 -10.81 4.00
N ILE A 126 1.04 -9.81 3.67
CA ILE A 126 0.46 -9.68 2.33
C ILE A 126 1.47 -8.99 1.41
N TYR A 127 1.89 -9.64 0.33
CA TYR A 127 2.69 -8.95 -0.69
C TYR A 127 1.87 -7.84 -1.34
N ASP A 128 2.49 -6.68 -1.56
CA ASP A 128 1.87 -5.62 -2.35
C ASP A 128 1.77 -6.01 -3.84
N PHE A 129 1.36 -5.06 -4.68
CA PHE A 129 1.22 -5.31 -6.11
C PHE A 129 2.47 -4.94 -6.93
N ARG A 130 3.26 -3.95 -6.52
CA ARG A 130 4.25 -3.26 -7.37
C ARG A 130 5.58 -2.95 -6.68
N GLY A 131 5.70 -3.18 -5.38
CA GLY A 131 6.96 -3.10 -4.63
C GLY A 131 7.95 -4.16 -5.08
N LYS A 132 9.10 -4.22 -4.42
CA LYS A 132 10.20 -5.12 -4.79
C LYS A 132 9.81 -6.61 -4.79
N ASN A 133 8.83 -6.98 -3.95
CA ASN A 133 8.28 -8.34 -3.87
C ASN A 133 6.80 -8.39 -4.29
N GLY A 134 6.34 -7.39 -5.05
CA GLY A 134 4.93 -7.23 -5.41
C GLY A 134 4.45 -8.26 -6.44
N LYS A 135 3.17 -8.62 -6.39
CA LYS A 135 2.55 -9.64 -7.25
C LYS A 135 2.80 -9.40 -8.75
N TRP A 136 2.69 -8.15 -9.23
CA TRP A 136 2.92 -7.84 -10.63
C TRP A 136 4.41 -7.75 -10.97
N THR A 137 5.24 -7.27 -10.04
CA THR A 137 6.71 -7.29 -10.18
C THR A 137 7.20 -8.72 -10.43
N GLU A 138 6.72 -9.68 -9.63
CA GLU A 138 7.05 -11.10 -9.79
C GLU A 138 6.40 -11.73 -11.04
N ARG A 139 5.20 -11.31 -11.44
CA ARG A 139 4.57 -11.80 -12.67
C ARG A 139 5.31 -11.32 -13.93
N ASP A 140 5.73 -10.06 -13.94
CA ASP A 140 6.54 -9.50 -15.02
C ASP A 140 7.85 -10.28 -15.12
N ARG A 141 8.51 -10.59 -14.00
CA ARG A 141 9.66 -11.51 -13.96
C ARG A 141 9.35 -12.87 -14.58
N GLU A 142 8.27 -13.53 -14.15
CA GLU A 142 7.89 -14.87 -14.65
C GLU A 142 7.66 -14.88 -16.16
N LYS A 143 7.13 -13.80 -16.74
CA LYS A 143 6.90 -13.68 -18.19
C LYS A 143 8.21 -13.71 -18.99
N TYR A 144 9.28 -13.12 -18.47
CA TYR A 144 10.56 -13.02 -19.19
C TYR A 144 11.52 -14.17 -18.89
N PHE A 145 11.46 -14.76 -17.68
CA PHE A 145 12.49 -15.69 -17.19
C PHE A 145 11.94 -17.03 -16.68
N GLY A 146 10.62 -17.25 -16.75
CA GLY A 146 9.98 -18.44 -16.21
C GLY A 146 9.80 -18.42 -14.69
N PRO A 147 9.20 -19.47 -14.11
CA PRO A 147 8.88 -19.54 -12.69
C PRO A 147 10.12 -19.38 -11.81
N SER A 148 10.08 -18.52 -10.79
CA SER A 148 11.17 -18.44 -9.82
C SER A 148 11.19 -19.71 -8.94
N GLN A 149 12.38 -20.20 -8.62
CA GLN A 149 12.60 -21.19 -7.55
C GLN A 149 12.28 -20.63 -6.15
N TYR A 150 12.17 -19.30 -6.03
CA TYR A 150 11.64 -18.57 -4.86
C TYR A 150 10.12 -18.42 -4.90
N ARG A 151 9.38 -19.36 -5.51
CA ARG A 151 7.96 -19.57 -5.21
C ARG A 151 7.84 -20.01 -3.75
N ARG A 152 8.09 -19.10 -2.80
CA ARG A 152 7.46 -19.23 -1.48
C ARG A 152 5.97 -19.17 -1.78
N HIS A 153 5.34 -20.32 -1.60
CA HIS A 153 3.93 -20.56 -1.82
C HIS A 153 3.10 -19.32 -1.45
N ARG A 154 2.35 -18.81 -2.42
CA ARG A 154 1.37 -17.71 -2.26
C ARG A 154 0.13 -18.17 -1.48
N ASP A 155 0.31 -19.15 -0.60
CA ASP A 155 -0.72 -19.78 0.21
C ASP A 155 -0.69 -19.12 1.59
N PHE A 156 -0.98 -17.82 1.65
CA PHE A 156 -1.32 -17.20 2.92
C PHE A 156 -2.82 -17.38 3.17
N CYS A 157 -3.16 -17.84 4.36
CA CYS A 157 -4.53 -17.97 4.82
C CYS A 157 -5.05 -16.56 5.15
N TYR A 158 -6.01 -16.04 4.38
CA TYR A 158 -6.53 -14.68 4.57
C TYR A 158 -7.17 -14.51 5.96
N GLU A 159 -7.68 -15.61 6.50
CA GLU A 159 -8.29 -15.76 7.81
C GLU A 159 -7.28 -15.57 8.95
N GLU A 160 -6.00 -15.88 8.72
CA GLU A 160 -4.92 -15.76 9.71
C GLU A 160 -4.28 -14.36 9.73
N LEU A 161 -4.51 -13.55 8.68
CA LEU A 161 -3.99 -12.19 8.62
C LEU A 161 -4.58 -11.34 9.75
N ARG A 162 -3.76 -10.42 10.26
CA ARG A 162 -4.15 -9.48 11.33
C ARG A 162 -3.94 -8.04 10.90
N PRO A 163 -4.78 -7.10 11.38
CA PRO A 163 -4.56 -5.68 11.13
C PRO A 163 -3.14 -5.27 11.54
N THR A 164 -2.51 -4.45 10.70
CA THR A 164 -1.21 -3.84 11.04
C THR A 164 -1.40 -2.65 11.97
N TYR A 165 -0.31 -2.13 12.53
CA TYR A 165 -0.36 -0.90 13.33
C TYR A 165 -1.07 0.23 12.59
N THR A 166 -0.82 0.38 11.29
CA THR A 166 -1.50 1.37 10.45
C THR A 166 -3.02 1.21 10.45
N HIS A 167 -3.54 -0.03 10.39
CA HIS A 167 -4.99 -0.27 10.41
C HIS A 167 -5.61 0.12 11.76
N GLU A 168 -4.94 -0.22 12.86
CA GLU A 168 -5.37 0.12 14.23
C GLU A 168 -5.30 1.63 14.48
N ALA A 169 -4.23 2.28 14.03
CA ALA A 169 -4.08 3.73 14.12
C ALA A 169 -5.19 4.46 13.34
N ILE A 170 -5.56 3.99 12.14
CA ILE A 170 -6.68 4.57 11.37
C ILE A 170 -8.00 4.43 12.14
N LEU A 171 -8.25 3.29 12.78
CA LEU A 171 -9.42 3.11 13.64
C LEU A 171 -9.43 4.10 14.80
N LYS A 172 -8.31 4.23 15.53
CA LYS A 172 -8.19 5.17 16.65
C LYS A 172 -8.42 6.61 16.19
N LEU A 173 -7.87 6.99 15.04
CA LEU A 173 -8.07 8.32 14.43
C LEU A 173 -9.51 8.57 13.98
N LEU A 174 -10.25 7.55 13.54
CA LEU A 174 -11.70 7.62 13.29
C LEU A 174 -12.46 7.84 14.60
N GLN A 175 -12.13 7.10 15.66
CA GLN A 175 -12.77 7.19 16.97
C GLN A 175 -12.55 8.57 17.63
N LEU A 176 -11.33 9.11 17.50
CA LEU A 176 -10.98 10.47 17.95
C LEU A 176 -11.56 11.56 17.03
N GLY A 177 -12.13 11.19 15.88
CA GLY A 177 -12.76 12.10 14.94
C GLY A 177 -11.79 12.88 14.06
N TYR A 178 -10.50 12.57 14.05
CA TYR A 178 -9.55 13.20 13.12
C TYR A 178 -9.77 12.74 11.69
N ILE A 179 -10.02 11.45 11.46
CA ILE A 179 -10.42 10.90 10.16
C ILE A 179 -11.94 10.77 10.13
N LYS A 180 -12.58 11.14 9.02
CA LYS A 180 -14.04 11.07 8.85
C LYS A 180 -14.50 9.87 8.03
N HIS A 181 -13.64 9.35 7.16
CA HIS A 181 -13.92 8.24 6.26
C HIS A 181 -12.63 7.57 5.76
N VAL A 182 -12.72 6.28 5.42
CA VAL A 182 -11.62 5.50 4.83
C VAL A 182 -12.02 5.02 3.44
N ILE A 183 -11.22 5.37 2.45
CA ILE A 183 -11.33 4.88 1.07
C ILE A 183 -10.21 3.87 0.87
N SER A 184 -10.54 2.61 0.61
CA SER A 184 -9.56 1.54 0.48
C SER A 184 -9.59 0.89 -0.90
N GLN A 185 -8.39 0.66 -1.44
CA GLN A 185 -8.15 -0.16 -2.62
C GLN A 185 -7.89 -1.63 -2.29
N ASN A 186 -7.78 -1.97 -0.99
CA ASN A 186 -7.42 -3.31 -0.54
C ASN A 186 -8.64 -4.22 -0.52
N THR A 187 -8.40 -5.50 -0.81
CA THR A 187 -9.42 -6.55 -0.77
C THR A 187 -9.21 -7.52 0.39
N ASP A 188 -8.22 -7.30 1.25
CA ASP A 188 -7.83 -8.21 2.34
C ASP A 188 -8.82 -8.22 3.53
N GLY A 189 -9.74 -7.25 3.59
CA GLY A 189 -10.72 -7.08 4.64
C GLY A 189 -10.15 -6.69 6.00
N LEU A 190 -8.88 -6.27 6.10
CA LEU A 190 -8.23 -5.97 7.38
C LEU A 190 -8.80 -4.71 8.05
N HIS A 191 -9.27 -3.72 7.30
CA HIS A 191 -9.99 -2.56 7.85
C HIS A 191 -11.29 -2.96 8.57
N ARG A 192 -12.03 -3.92 8.01
CA ARG A 192 -13.23 -4.45 8.67
C ARG A 192 -12.87 -5.23 9.93
N LEU A 193 -11.80 -6.01 9.86
CA LEU A 193 -11.31 -6.80 10.98
C LEU A 193 -10.77 -5.94 12.13
N SER A 194 -10.13 -4.78 11.86
CA SER A 194 -9.69 -3.86 12.92
C SER A 194 -10.86 -3.28 13.71
N GLY A 195 -12.04 -3.18 13.07
CA GLY A 195 -13.27 -2.67 13.68
C GLY A 195 -13.81 -1.41 13.01
N ILE A 196 -13.26 -0.98 11.86
CA ILE A 196 -13.76 0.21 11.16
C ILE A 196 -15.22 -0.02 10.73
N PRO A 197 -16.17 0.85 11.14
CA PRO A 197 -17.58 0.71 10.79
C PRO A 197 -17.84 0.71 9.28
N ARG A 198 -18.84 -0.05 8.83
CA ARG A 198 -19.14 -0.20 7.38
C ARG A 198 -19.53 1.12 6.73
N ASP A 199 -20.21 2.00 7.45
CA ASP A 199 -20.60 3.33 6.99
C ASP A 199 -19.43 4.32 6.93
N LYS A 200 -18.27 3.95 7.48
CA LYS A 200 -17.02 4.72 7.47
C LYS A 200 -15.96 4.16 6.53
N LEU A 201 -16.31 3.17 5.72
CA LEU A 201 -15.39 2.46 4.83
C LEU A 201 -15.96 2.30 3.42
N SER A 202 -15.17 2.68 2.41
CA SER A 202 -15.43 2.41 1.00
C SER A 202 -14.38 1.48 0.41
N GLU A 203 -14.74 0.22 0.20
CA GLU A 203 -13.87 -0.83 -0.37
C GLU A 203 -14.00 -0.85 -1.91
N LEU A 204 -13.23 -0.02 -2.59
CA LEU A 204 -13.39 0.25 -4.02
C LEU A 204 -13.23 -1.00 -4.90
N HIS A 205 -12.30 -1.89 -4.52
CA HIS A 205 -11.97 -3.09 -5.30
C HIS A 205 -12.63 -4.37 -4.75
N GLY A 206 -13.62 -4.22 -3.86
CA GLY A 206 -14.29 -5.33 -3.19
C GLY A 206 -13.53 -5.86 -1.99
N ASN A 207 -13.97 -7.00 -1.48
CA ASN A 207 -13.42 -7.62 -0.28
C ASN A 207 -13.47 -9.15 -0.42
N SER A 208 -12.35 -9.80 -0.09
CA SER A 208 -12.17 -11.26 -0.16
C SER A 208 -13.14 -12.03 0.73
N PHE A 209 -13.76 -11.39 1.71
CA PHE A 209 -14.73 -11.99 2.64
C PHE A 209 -16.18 -11.70 2.25
N HIS A 210 -16.41 -10.98 1.15
CA HIS A 210 -17.74 -10.57 0.70
C HIS A 210 -18.16 -11.27 -0.61
N GLU A 211 -19.40 -11.74 -0.62
CA GLU A 211 -20.10 -12.17 -1.84
C GLU A 211 -21.48 -11.50 -1.93
N LYS A 212 -22.01 -11.37 -3.14
CA LYS A 212 -23.30 -10.73 -3.43
C LYS A 212 -24.13 -11.57 -4.38
N CYS A 213 -25.45 -11.55 -4.19
CA CYS A 213 -26.37 -12.24 -5.08
C CYS A 213 -26.49 -11.52 -6.42
N GLU A 214 -26.34 -12.25 -7.52
CA GLU A 214 -26.52 -11.73 -8.88
C GLU A 214 -27.95 -11.19 -9.11
N LYS A 215 -28.96 -11.86 -8.54
CA LYS A 215 -30.38 -11.51 -8.74
C LYS A 215 -30.84 -10.36 -7.84
N CYS A 216 -30.72 -10.51 -6.52
CA CYS A 216 -31.31 -9.58 -5.56
C CYS A 216 -30.30 -8.59 -4.94
N GLN A 217 -29.02 -8.67 -5.30
CA GLN A 217 -27.93 -7.81 -4.80
C GLN A 217 -27.69 -7.86 -3.28
N THR A 218 -28.32 -8.78 -2.56
CA THR A 218 -28.06 -9.02 -1.13
C THR A 218 -26.58 -9.39 -0.94
N ARG A 219 -25.92 -8.73 0.01
CA ARG A 219 -24.52 -8.95 0.37
C ARG A 219 -24.40 -9.88 1.58
N TYR A 220 -23.36 -10.70 1.56
CA TYR A 220 -23.00 -11.60 2.64
C TYR A 220 -21.55 -11.37 3.01
N GLU A 221 -21.32 -11.01 4.27
CA GLU A 221 -20.01 -11.04 4.90
C GLU A 221 -19.79 -12.44 5.49
N ARG A 222 -18.67 -13.06 5.14
CA ARG A 222 -18.30 -14.43 5.49
C ARG A 222 -17.13 -14.44 6.46
N PRO A 223 -17.06 -15.43 7.36
CA PRO A 223 -15.90 -15.60 8.24
C PRO A 223 -14.68 -16.22 7.55
N PHE A 224 -14.79 -16.53 6.25
CA PHE A 224 -13.78 -17.16 5.42
C PHE A 224 -13.63 -16.38 4.11
N ALA A 225 -12.46 -16.50 3.48
CA ALA A 225 -12.21 -15.95 2.17
C ALA A 225 -13.09 -16.66 1.13
N VAL A 226 -13.90 -15.87 0.42
CA VAL A 226 -14.81 -16.27 -0.63
C VAL A 226 -14.00 -16.83 -1.80
N LYS A 227 -13.99 -18.16 -1.89
CA LYS A 227 -13.47 -18.93 -3.04
C LYS A 227 -14.62 -19.61 -3.76
N LYS A 228 -14.39 -19.99 -5.02
CA LYS A 228 -15.31 -20.84 -5.79
C LYS A 228 -15.36 -22.23 -5.15
N VAL A 229 -16.56 -22.74 -4.94
CA VAL A 229 -16.81 -24.10 -4.43
C VAL A 229 -17.71 -24.87 -5.39
N GLY A 230 -17.52 -26.18 -5.46
CA GLY A 230 -18.28 -27.07 -6.33
C GLY A 230 -18.07 -26.85 -7.82
N ASP A 231 -18.78 -27.65 -8.62
CA ASP A 231 -18.58 -27.76 -10.08
C ASP A 231 -19.57 -26.93 -10.90
N SER A 232 -20.09 -25.85 -10.32
CA SER A 232 -21.02 -24.97 -11.03
C SER A 232 -20.39 -24.45 -12.34
N PRO A 233 -21.11 -24.51 -13.48
CA PRO A 233 -20.61 -24.03 -14.76
C PRO A 233 -20.14 -22.58 -14.64
N PRO A 234 -18.92 -22.26 -15.09
CA PRO A 234 -18.39 -20.91 -14.97
C PRO A 234 -19.21 -19.94 -15.80
N ARG A 235 -19.40 -18.72 -15.29
CA ARG A 235 -19.93 -17.61 -16.08
C ARG A 235 -18.85 -16.57 -16.25
N ILE A 236 -18.18 -16.63 -17.39
CA ILE A 236 -17.08 -15.73 -17.72
C ILE A 236 -17.62 -14.31 -17.94
N CYS A 237 -17.10 -13.35 -17.16
CA CYS A 237 -17.38 -11.94 -17.33
C CYS A 237 -16.83 -11.46 -18.68
N VAL A 238 -17.62 -10.71 -19.44
CA VAL A 238 -17.20 -10.16 -20.74
C VAL A 238 -16.17 -9.03 -20.60
N HIS A 239 -16.06 -8.42 -19.42
CA HIS A 239 -15.20 -7.26 -19.18
C HIS A 239 -13.81 -7.64 -18.68
N CYS A 240 -13.73 -8.56 -17.73
CA CYS A 240 -12.46 -8.97 -17.12
C CYS A 240 -12.04 -10.41 -17.46
N HIS A 241 -12.91 -11.18 -18.12
CA HIS A 241 -12.68 -12.59 -18.50
C HIS A 241 -12.49 -13.57 -17.33
N PHE A 242 -12.91 -13.22 -16.12
CA PHE A 242 -12.94 -14.12 -14.96
C PHE A 242 -14.36 -14.64 -14.65
N ASP A 243 -14.42 -15.81 -14.01
CA ASP A 243 -15.65 -16.33 -13.39
C ASP A 243 -15.79 -15.76 -11.97
N HIS A 244 -16.82 -14.96 -11.73
CA HIS A 244 -17.07 -14.39 -10.41
C HIS A 244 -17.96 -15.27 -9.53
N ARG A 245 -18.63 -16.29 -10.10
CA ARG A 245 -19.57 -17.10 -9.33
C ARG A 245 -18.82 -17.93 -8.29
N THR A 246 -19.37 -17.95 -7.09
CA THR A 246 -18.75 -18.63 -5.95
C THR A 246 -19.21 -20.08 -5.81
N GLY A 247 -20.21 -20.49 -6.60
CA GLY A 247 -20.85 -21.81 -6.50
C GLY A 247 -21.82 -21.94 -5.32
N ARG A 248 -22.08 -20.85 -4.60
CA ARG A 248 -23.12 -20.74 -3.57
C ARG A 248 -24.36 -20.02 -4.12
N ASN A 249 -25.51 -20.24 -3.47
CA ASN A 249 -26.77 -19.57 -3.78
C ASN A 249 -27.19 -18.62 -2.65
N CYS A 250 -28.05 -17.67 -3.00
CA CYS A 250 -28.57 -16.67 -2.08
C CYS A 250 -29.37 -17.30 -0.95
N GLU A 251 -29.07 -16.88 0.28
CA GLU A 251 -29.77 -17.36 1.49
C GLU A 251 -31.03 -16.54 1.81
N ARG A 252 -31.30 -15.47 1.04
CA ARG A 252 -32.48 -14.62 1.27
C ARG A 252 -33.74 -15.38 0.89
N LYS A 253 -34.70 -15.45 1.81
CA LYS A 253 -36.01 -16.06 1.57
C LYS A 253 -36.63 -15.52 0.27
N GLY A 254 -37.01 -16.42 -0.63
CA GLY A 254 -37.58 -16.08 -1.94
C GLY A 254 -36.56 -15.75 -3.04
N CYS A 255 -35.25 -15.88 -2.79
CA CYS A 255 -34.21 -15.71 -3.79
C CYS A 255 -33.26 -16.91 -3.78
N ASP A 256 -33.16 -17.62 -4.90
CA ASP A 256 -32.17 -18.66 -5.13
C ASP A 256 -31.26 -18.25 -6.30
N GLY A 257 -30.70 -17.03 -6.20
CA GLY A 257 -29.77 -16.48 -7.19
C GLY A 257 -28.35 -16.92 -6.91
N PRO A 258 -27.51 -17.15 -7.93
CA PRO A 258 -26.10 -17.46 -7.72
C PRO A 258 -25.40 -16.29 -7.01
N LEU A 259 -24.49 -16.61 -6.10
CA LEU A 259 -23.62 -15.66 -5.44
C LEU A 259 -22.35 -15.44 -6.26
N MET A 260 -21.86 -14.21 -6.25
CA MET A 260 -20.62 -13.79 -6.89
C MET A 260 -19.70 -13.14 -5.87
N ASN A 261 -18.39 -13.36 -6.00
CA ASN A 261 -17.42 -12.61 -5.20
C ASN A 261 -17.49 -11.11 -5.56
N THR A 262 -17.02 -10.27 -4.65
CA THR A 262 -17.03 -8.81 -4.85
C THR A 262 -15.73 -8.27 -5.45
N ILE A 263 -14.73 -9.12 -5.70
CA ILE A 263 -13.42 -8.70 -6.19
C ILE A 263 -13.55 -8.09 -7.57
N ILE A 264 -13.03 -6.88 -7.70
CA ILE A 264 -12.93 -6.15 -8.97
C ILE A 264 -11.60 -6.50 -9.64
N ASN A 265 -11.68 -7.01 -10.87
CA ASN A 265 -10.50 -7.24 -11.72
C ASN A 265 -10.32 -6.10 -12.72
N PHE A 266 -9.14 -6.05 -13.36
CA PHE A 266 -8.94 -5.13 -14.49
C PHE A 266 -9.98 -5.40 -15.59
N GLY A 267 -10.61 -4.33 -16.07
CA GLY A 267 -11.73 -4.38 -17.01
C GLY A 267 -13.10 -4.28 -16.34
N ASP A 268 -13.23 -4.72 -15.08
CA ASP A 268 -14.50 -4.59 -14.35
C ASP A 268 -14.80 -3.12 -14.00
N SER A 269 -16.09 -2.82 -13.89
CA SER A 269 -16.54 -1.54 -13.33
C SER A 269 -16.50 -1.57 -11.81
N LEU A 270 -16.00 -0.50 -11.19
CA LEU A 270 -16.21 -0.29 -9.75
C LEU A 270 -17.70 -0.27 -9.44
N GLU A 271 -18.06 -0.69 -8.23
CA GLU A 271 -19.44 -0.66 -7.81
C GLU A 271 -19.94 0.78 -7.62
N LYS A 272 -20.92 1.19 -8.43
CA LYS A 272 -21.43 2.57 -8.47
C LYS A 272 -21.76 3.14 -7.09
N ARG A 273 -22.42 2.36 -6.22
CA ARG A 273 -22.77 2.81 -4.86
C ARG A 273 -21.54 3.09 -4.00
N VAL A 274 -20.55 2.19 -4.03
CA VAL A 274 -19.32 2.35 -3.24
C VAL A 274 -18.50 3.53 -3.76
N LEU A 275 -18.37 3.65 -5.08
CA LEU A 275 -17.68 4.77 -5.70
C LEU A 275 -18.37 6.11 -5.44
N SER A 276 -19.70 6.18 -5.49
CA SER A 276 -20.47 7.40 -5.18
C SER A 276 -20.24 7.85 -3.74
N ILE A 277 -20.30 6.93 -2.77
CA ILE A 277 -20.04 7.26 -1.37
C ILE A 277 -18.59 7.74 -1.20
N ALA A 278 -17.63 7.03 -1.80
CA ALA A 278 -16.23 7.43 -1.76
C ALA A 278 -16.00 8.83 -2.35
N ASP A 279 -16.64 9.13 -3.49
CA ASP A 279 -16.61 10.44 -4.16
C ASP A 279 -17.26 11.55 -3.32
N GLU A 280 -18.37 11.29 -2.64
CA GLU A 280 -19.00 12.24 -1.72
C GLU A 280 -18.07 12.60 -0.56
N HIS A 281 -17.42 11.61 0.04
CA HIS A 281 -16.43 11.84 1.10
C HIS A 281 -15.17 12.54 0.57
N ALA A 282 -14.70 12.15 -0.61
CA ALA A 282 -13.56 12.76 -1.28
C ALA A 282 -13.83 14.24 -1.60
N LYS A 283 -15.00 14.61 -2.12
CA LYS A 283 -15.31 16.01 -2.45
C LYS A 283 -15.44 16.93 -1.23
N ARG A 284 -15.70 16.37 -0.06
CA ARG A 284 -15.87 17.14 1.19
C ARG A 284 -14.56 17.38 1.94
N ASN A 285 -13.52 16.61 1.61
CA ASN A 285 -12.31 16.61 2.40
C ASN A 285 -11.44 17.86 2.17
N ASP A 286 -10.73 18.28 3.20
CA ASP A 286 -9.68 19.32 3.13
C ASP A 286 -8.27 18.75 3.42
N LEU A 287 -8.20 17.46 3.76
CA LEU A 287 -6.98 16.69 3.96
C LEU A 287 -7.17 15.24 3.50
N VAL A 288 -6.23 14.72 2.70
CA VAL A 288 -6.16 13.29 2.34
C VAL A 288 -4.85 12.69 2.86
N LEU A 289 -4.97 11.65 3.67
CA LEU A 289 -3.86 10.81 4.12
C LEU A 289 -3.77 9.56 3.26
N CYS A 290 -2.91 9.58 2.24
CA CYS A 290 -2.62 8.46 1.35
C CYS A 290 -1.54 7.55 1.94
N LEU A 291 -1.87 6.27 2.17
CA LEU A 291 -0.98 5.31 2.81
C LEU A 291 -0.81 4.05 1.95
N GLY A 292 0.43 3.68 1.68
CA GLY A 292 0.77 2.39 1.06
C GLY A 292 0.19 2.20 -0.34
N THR A 293 0.09 3.26 -1.14
CA THR A 293 -0.43 3.19 -2.51
C THR A 293 0.46 3.96 -3.48
N THR A 294 0.57 3.42 -4.71
CA THR A 294 1.27 4.09 -5.83
C THR A 294 0.36 5.03 -6.61
N LEU A 295 -0.94 5.08 -6.29
CA LEU A 295 -1.94 5.96 -6.91
C LEU A 295 -2.00 5.85 -8.44
N ARG A 296 -1.99 4.63 -8.99
CA ARG A 296 -1.97 4.38 -10.45
C ARG A 296 -3.28 3.91 -11.06
N VAL A 297 -4.26 3.52 -10.25
CA VAL A 297 -5.47 2.83 -10.73
C VAL A 297 -6.63 3.81 -10.74
N THR A 298 -7.00 4.27 -11.94
CA THR A 298 -8.21 5.04 -12.21
C THR A 298 -9.44 4.11 -12.20
N PRO A 299 -10.60 4.57 -11.72
CA PRO A 299 -10.89 5.92 -11.19
C PRO A 299 -10.58 6.10 -9.69
N ALA A 300 -9.98 5.11 -9.03
CA ALA A 300 -9.74 5.18 -7.59
C ALA A 300 -8.76 6.32 -7.21
N CYS A 301 -7.68 6.52 -7.96
CA CYS A 301 -6.70 7.58 -7.67
C CYS A 301 -7.25 8.99 -7.89
N ASP A 302 -8.25 9.16 -8.76
CA ASP A 302 -8.84 10.47 -9.09
C ASP A 302 -9.56 11.08 -7.87
N LEU A 303 -9.99 10.23 -6.92
CA LEU A 303 -10.62 10.67 -5.66
C LEU A 303 -9.65 11.46 -4.77
N VAL A 304 -8.34 11.28 -4.92
CA VAL A 304 -7.34 11.94 -4.07
C VAL A 304 -7.31 13.45 -4.28
N GLU A 305 -7.62 13.93 -5.49
CA GLU A 305 -7.57 15.36 -5.82
C GLU A 305 -8.93 16.07 -5.75
N ALA A 306 -10.00 15.33 -5.45
CA ALA A 306 -11.39 15.82 -5.49
C ALA A 306 -11.76 16.76 -4.34
N GLY A 307 -10.90 16.89 -3.32
CA GLY A 307 -11.17 17.66 -2.11
C GLY A 307 -11.25 19.19 -2.30
N VAL A 308 -11.74 19.85 -1.27
CA VAL A 308 -11.89 21.31 -1.18
C VAL A 308 -10.52 21.97 -1.09
N ARG A 309 -10.32 23.05 -1.84
CA ARG A 309 -9.07 23.82 -1.83
C ARG A 309 -9.08 24.89 -0.72
N PRO A 310 -7.95 25.16 -0.05
CA PRO A 310 -6.65 24.50 -0.22
C PRO A 310 -6.66 23.07 0.34
N LEU A 311 -6.26 22.11 -0.51
CA LEU A 311 -6.27 20.69 -0.19
C LEU A 311 -4.90 20.27 0.34
N ARG A 312 -4.86 19.65 1.52
CA ARG A 312 -3.62 19.11 2.09
C ARG A 312 -3.45 17.65 1.68
N LEU A 313 -2.46 17.36 0.84
CA LEU A 313 -2.15 15.99 0.43
C LEU A 313 -0.96 15.43 1.21
N VAL A 314 -1.19 14.36 1.96
CA VAL A 314 -0.15 13.61 2.66
C VAL A 314 0.02 12.26 1.99
N ILE A 315 1.24 11.89 1.59
CA ILE A 315 1.54 10.57 1.01
C ILE A 315 2.67 9.92 1.80
N CYS A 316 2.35 8.80 2.46
CA CYS A 316 3.34 7.85 2.96
C CYS A 316 3.35 6.60 2.08
N ASN A 317 4.43 6.39 1.36
CA ASN A 317 4.64 5.25 0.47
C ASN A 317 6.13 5.10 0.18
N ARG A 318 6.64 3.87 0.00
CA ARG A 318 8.05 3.67 -0.34
C ARG A 318 8.38 4.05 -1.78
N GLN A 319 7.43 3.87 -2.70
CA GLN A 319 7.64 4.17 -4.12
C GLN A 319 7.12 5.57 -4.47
N PRO A 320 7.70 6.25 -5.48
CA PRO A 320 7.17 7.50 -6.00
C PRO A 320 5.75 7.36 -6.55
N THR A 321 4.98 8.44 -6.49
CA THR A 321 3.62 8.52 -7.06
C THR A 321 3.52 9.68 -8.05
N SER A 322 2.53 9.64 -8.95
CA SER A 322 2.25 10.77 -9.85
C SER A 322 1.78 12.04 -9.12
N PHE A 323 1.36 11.91 -7.85
CA PHE A 323 0.81 12.99 -7.04
C PHE A 323 1.85 13.64 -6.11
N ASP A 324 3.09 13.14 -6.07
CA ASP A 324 4.13 13.61 -5.14
C ASP A 324 4.36 15.13 -5.19
N ARG A 325 4.19 15.76 -6.37
CA ARG A 325 4.36 17.22 -6.53
C ARG A 325 3.36 18.03 -5.70
N MET A 326 2.13 17.55 -5.55
CA MET A 326 1.09 18.24 -4.79
C MET A 326 1.41 18.31 -3.30
N CYS A 327 2.17 17.33 -2.77
CA CYS A 327 2.62 17.37 -1.38
C CYS A 327 3.61 18.50 -1.08
N TYR A 328 4.24 19.07 -2.11
CA TYR A 328 5.22 20.16 -2.00
C TYR A 328 4.65 21.53 -2.39
N GLU A 329 3.34 21.64 -2.64
CA GLU A 329 2.71 22.94 -2.85
C GLU A 329 2.86 23.81 -1.59
N VAL A 330 3.05 25.11 -1.77
CA VAL A 330 3.20 26.08 -0.68
C VAL A 330 2.03 27.03 -0.75
N ALA A 331 1.33 27.22 0.37
CA ALA A 331 0.25 28.19 0.44
C ALA A 331 0.81 29.62 0.31
N GLU A 332 0.01 30.54 -0.25
CA GLU A 332 0.44 31.93 -0.40
C GLU A 332 0.85 32.54 0.94
N GLY A 333 2.06 33.09 1.01
CA GLY A 333 2.63 33.66 2.24
C GLY A 333 3.19 32.65 3.26
N ALA A 334 3.13 31.34 2.98
CA ALA A 334 3.71 30.31 3.85
C ALA A 334 5.17 30.01 3.48
N SER A 335 5.98 29.62 4.47
CA SER A 335 7.36 29.13 4.27
C SER A 335 7.46 27.61 4.23
N ILE A 336 6.34 26.90 4.46
CA ILE A 336 6.29 25.44 4.59
C ILE A 336 5.20 24.89 3.68
N HIS A 337 5.42 23.69 3.14
CA HIS A 337 4.47 22.98 2.29
C HIS A 337 3.12 22.74 2.98
N SER A 338 2.03 22.83 2.21
CA SER A 338 0.67 22.54 2.67
C SER A 338 0.40 21.04 2.84
N GLY A 339 1.19 20.19 2.18
CA GLY A 339 1.17 18.73 2.29
C GLY A 339 2.47 18.14 2.85
N ALA A 340 2.59 16.82 2.75
CA ALA A 340 3.75 16.06 3.22
C ALA A 340 3.99 14.81 2.35
N ARG A 341 5.24 14.56 2.00
CA ARG A 341 5.67 13.34 1.29
C ARG A 341 6.70 12.60 2.12
N VAL A 342 6.34 11.40 2.58
CA VAL A 342 7.18 10.55 3.43
C VAL A 342 7.50 9.23 2.72
N TYR A 343 8.75 9.06 2.34
CA TYR A 343 9.24 7.80 1.80
C TYR A 343 9.57 6.84 2.95
N GLY A 344 8.82 5.76 3.11
CA GLY A 344 9.07 4.81 4.18
C GLY A 344 7.89 3.90 4.50
N ASP A 345 7.99 3.27 5.67
CA ASP A 345 7.00 2.32 6.18
C ASP A 345 5.81 3.05 6.80
N CYS A 346 4.60 2.67 6.39
CA CYS A 346 3.38 3.28 6.94
C CYS A 346 3.27 3.03 8.44
N ASP A 347 3.62 1.83 8.95
CA ASP A 347 3.57 1.55 10.39
C ASP A 347 4.50 2.47 11.19
N HIS A 348 5.72 2.73 10.70
CA HIS A 348 6.64 3.66 11.36
C HIS A 348 6.10 5.09 11.33
N PHE A 349 5.62 5.55 10.17
CA PHE A 349 5.05 6.90 10.05
C PHE A 349 3.81 7.09 10.92
N MET A 350 2.92 6.10 10.98
CA MET A 350 1.73 6.13 11.83
C MET A 350 2.09 6.08 13.31
N ARG A 351 3.13 5.32 13.72
CA ARG A 351 3.65 5.35 15.10
C ARG A 351 4.11 6.74 15.51
N GLU A 352 4.84 7.44 14.64
CA GLU A 352 5.27 8.82 14.91
C GLU A 352 4.07 9.78 14.96
N ILE A 353 3.04 9.59 14.12
CA ILE A 353 1.78 10.38 14.21
C ILE A 353 1.09 10.13 15.55
N MET A 354 0.91 8.87 15.95
CA MET A 354 0.23 8.53 17.20
C MET A 354 1.00 9.06 18.42
N THR A 355 2.33 8.95 18.41
CA THR A 355 3.23 9.54 19.42
C THR A 355 3.11 11.06 19.52
N SER A 356 2.96 11.75 18.38
CA SER A 356 2.79 13.21 18.33
C SER A 356 1.37 13.64 18.75
N LEU A 357 0.39 12.75 18.57
CA LEU A 357 -1.02 13.05 18.76
C LEU A 357 -1.50 12.84 20.20
N LEU A 358 -1.10 11.71 20.80
CA LEU A 358 -1.54 11.24 22.11
C LEU A 358 -0.57 11.65 23.22
N SER A 359 -1.04 11.68 24.46
CA SER A 359 -0.13 11.72 25.61
C SER A 359 0.64 10.39 25.71
N ALA A 360 1.76 10.38 26.43
CA ALA A 360 2.52 9.14 26.62
C ALA A 360 1.69 8.05 27.32
N GLU A 361 0.86 8.43 28.30
CA GLU A 361 -0.04 7.53 29.02
C GLU A 361 -1.14 6.99 28.10
N ASP A 362 -1.82 7.86 27.34
CA ASP A 362 -2.88 7.43 26.40
C ASP A 362 -2.34 6.56 25.25
N LEU A 363 -1.08 6.80 24.84
CA LEU A 363 -0.41 6.02 23.81
C LEU A 363 -0.10 4.61 24.33
N GLU A 364 0.50 4.50 25.52
CA GLU A 364 0.82 3.23 26.16
C GLU A 364 -0.45 2.41 26.40
N GLU A 365 -1.49 3.01 26.97
CA GLU A 365 -2.78 2.34 27.19
C GLU A 365 -3.38 1.82 25.87
N TRP A 366 -3.38 2.64 24.82
CA TRP A 366 -3.93 2.23 23.53
C TRP A 366 -3.07 1.16 22.84
N GLU A 367 -1.74 1.22 22.94
CA GLU A 367 -0.86 0.19 22.38
C GLU A 367 -1.03 -1.15 23.11
N ASP A 368 -1.16 -1.13 24.44
CA ASP A 368 -1.47 -2.31 25.25
C ASP A 368 -2.84 -2.92 24.87
N GLU A 369 -3.87 -2.09 24.67
CA GLU A 369 -5.17 -2.54 24.16
C GLU A 369 -5.04 -3.23 22.80
N VAL A 370 -4.26 -2.65 21.88
CA VAL A 370 -4.06 -3.19 20.53
C VAL A 370 -3.28 -4.51 20.58
N GLU A 371 -2.24 -4.62 21.40
CA GLU A 371 -1.47 -5.86 21.59
C GLU A 371 -2.31 -6.95 22.26
N GLY A 372 -3.20 -6.56 23.17
CA GLY A 372 -4.14 -7.46 23.85
C GLY A 372 -5.34 -7.91 23.01
N LYS A 373 -5.58 -7.32 21.83
CA LYS A 373 -6.73 -7.70 20.97
C LYS A 373 -6.63 -9.14 20.50
N GLU A 374 -7.52 -9.98 21.02
CA GLU A 374 -7.74 -11.32 20.48
C GLU A 374 -8.65 -11.28 19.25
N TYR A 375 -8.05 -11.45 18.08
CA TYR A 375 -8.79 -11.70 16.85
C TYR A 375 -9.08 -13.19 16.73
N SER A 376 -10.37 -13.57 16.67
CA SER A 376 -10.75 -14.98 16.46
C SER A 376 -10.05 -15.55 15.21
N ARG A 377 -9.65 -16.82 15.30
CA ARG A 377 -9.00 -17.54 14.19
C ARG A 377 -9.94 -17.71 13.00
N GLN A 378 -11.24 -17.75 13.25
CA GLN A 378 -12.27 -17.56 12.24
C GLN A 378 -12.64 -16.08 12.32
N ARG A 379 -12.75 -15.36 11.19
CA ARG A 379 -13.20 -13.95 11.24
C ARG A 379 -14.68 -13.90 11.64
N GLU A 380 -14.98 -14.11 12.91
CA GLU A 380 -16.32 -14.03 13.44
C GLU A 380 -16.83 -12.60 13.26
N ARG A 381 -18.14 -12.47 13.06
CA ARG A 381 -18.74 -11.15 12.88
C ARG A 381 -18.38 -10.29 14.11
N PRO A 382 -17.88 -9.06 13.92
CA PRO A 382 -17.87 -8.10 15.00
C PRO A 382 -19.31 -7.99 15.55
N PRO A 383 -19.50 -7.85 16.87
CA PRO A 383 -20.80 -7.50 17.45
C PRO A 383 -21.39 -6.29 16.69
N GLU A 384 -22.69 -6.37 16.36
CA GLU A 384 -23.40 -5.41 15.49
C GLU A 384 -23.33 -3.96 15.94
#